data_AF-A0A7J7PXB1-F1
#
_entry.id   AF-A0A7J7PXB1-F1
#
_cell.length_a   1.000
_cell.length_b   1.000
_cell.length_c   1.000
_cell.angle_alpha   90.00
_cell.angle_beta   90.00
_cell.angle_gamma   90.00
#
_symmetry.space_group_name_H-M   'P 1'
#
loop_
_entity.id
_entity.type
_entity.pdbx_description
1 polymer ?
#
loop_
_entity_poly.entity_id
_entity_poly.type
_entity_poly.pdbx_seq_one_letter_code
_entity_poly.pdbx_strand_id
1 'polypeptide(L)'
;MAAQPGRAAHSTSRSWQAVPTLQAGPAWLDEPSAQSRAELWRRTKRARAAEWAAFNASRPDESFEAPADLSALAEAAATIDDYKLKNGAGYVPPEGQRLTPARKRSQMLLLERDMASAQSSFNARVLELRCEKRCLLARLNAARQRLAAINNLLGITELLPELRMEPDEEPEQQLLDVSEGQLAENQAAKKAAADKAAETAAGGLGGFAGAKAGSAGQQAISDTGKKAAGGIAAASKQAGATSAADAVQHGASDAAPSMLSHAQLRKLHVERKHLLDGMTQQCDAFDAPWLLRAPPSLSWVRA
;
A
#
# COMPACT_ATOMS: atom_id res chain seq x y z
N MET A 1 -19.98 -42.41 21.76
CA MET A 1 -19.58 -42.45 23.19
C MET A 1 -18.75 -41.20 23.42
N ALA A 2 -19.08 -40.22 24.26
CA ALA A 2 -20.02 -40.14 25.36
C ALA A 2 -20.80 -38.81 25.31
N ALA A 3 -22.06 -38.86 25.73
CA ALA A 3 -23.02 -37.76 25.71
C ALA A 3 -22.79 -36.80 26.89
N GLN A 4 -22.97 -35.50 26.64
CA GLN A 4 -23.02 -34.46 27.67
C GLN A 4 -24.28 -34.62 28.54
N PRO A 5 -24.20 -34.55 29.88
CA PRO A 5 -25.38 -34.43 30.72
C PRO A 5 -25.86 -32.97 30.77
N GLY A 6 -27.18 -32.81 30.64
CA GLY A 6 -27.88 -31.55 30.48
C GLY A 6 -27.89 -30.64 31.71
N ARG A 7 -27.96 -29.33 31.43
CA ARG A 7 -28.26 -28.27 32.39
C ARG A 7 -29.70 -28.42 32.91
N ALA A 8 -29.86 -28.75 34.19
CA ALA A 8 -31.14 -28.65 34.88
C ALA A 8 -31.43 -27.16 35.20
N ALA A 9 -32.50 -26.63 34.63
CA ALA A 9 -33.06 -25.34 35.00
C ALA A 9 -33.85 -25.49 36.31
N HIS A 10 -33.36 -24.91 37.40
CA HIS A 10 -34.11 -24.83 38.65
C HIS A 10 -35.04 -23.61 38.60
N SER A 11 -36.32 -23.86 38.32
CA SER A 11 -37.41 -22.90 38.49
C SER A 11 -37.78 -22.81 39.97
N THR A 12 -37.32 -21.78 40.67
CA THR A 12 -37.75 -21.52 42.04
C THR A 12 -39.03 -20.67 42.00
N SER A 13 -40.19 -21.32 42.15
CA SER A 13 -41.46 -20.66 42.38
C SER A 13 -41.44 -19.96 43.73
N ARG A 14 -41.48 -18.62 43.69
CA ARG A 14 -41.56 -17.78 44.88
C ARG A 14 -43.03 -17.72 45.33
N SER A 15 -43.43 -18.65 46.19
CA SER A 15 -44.74 -18.59 46.84
C SER A 15 -44.70 -17.50 47.92
N TRP A 16 -45.52 -16.47 47.75
CA TRP A 16 -45.77 -15.46 48.76
C TRP A 16 -46.63 -16.08 49.86
N GLN A 17 -46.02 -16.48 50.97
CA GLN A 17 -46.75 -16.81 52.18
C GLN A 17 -47.18 -15.52 52.90
N ALA A 18 -48.41 -15.54 53.40
CA ALA A 18 -49.13 -14.40 53.97
C ALA A 18 -48.42 -13.79 55.18
N VAL A 19 -48.45 -12.45 55.24
CA VAL A 19 -47.98 -11.64 56.37
C VAL A 19 -48.97 -11.77 57.53
N PRO A 20 -48.53 -12.12 58.76
CA PRO A 20 -49.41 -12.09 59.92
C PRO A 20 -49.59 -10.63 60.37
N THR A 21 -50.84 -10.17 60.42
CA THR A 21 -51.23 -8.88 60.98
C THR A 21 -50.81 -8.76 62.45
N LEU A 22 -49.82 -7.91 62.72
CA LEU A 22 -49.45 -7.48 64.07
C LEU A 22 -50.39 -6.36 64.53
N GLN A 23 -51.37 -6.70 65.36
CA GLN A 23 -51.92 -5.76 66.34
C GLN A 23 -50.93 -5.65 67.49
N ALA A 24 -50.06 -4.65 67.44
CA ALA A 24 -49.38 -4.09 68.61
C ALA A 24 -49.02 -2.64 68.29
N GLY A 25 -49.48 -1.70 69.13
CA GLY A 25 -49.21 -0.27 68.97
C GLY A 25 -47.71 0.04 68.95
N PRO A 26 -47.29 1.17 68.37
CA PRO A 26 -45.89 1.37 68.05
C PRO A 26 -45.12 1.79 69.32
N ALA A 27 -44.15 0.95 69.72
CA ALA A 27 -43.30 1.09 70.91
C ALA A 27 -42.11 2.07 70.69
N TRP A 28 -42.37 3.28 70.22
CA TRP A 28 -41.31 4.24 69.84
C TRP A 28 -41.02 5.34 70.88
N LEU A 29 -41.41 5.17 72.15
CA LEU A 29 -41.20 6.18 73.21
C LEU A 29 -40.57 5.65 74.51
N ASP A 30 -39.80 4.56 74.47
CA ASP A 30 -38.95 4.17 75.60
C ASP A 30 -37.47 4.33 75.22
N GLU A 31 -36.97 5.57 75.31
CA GLU A 31 -35.54 5.83 75.22
C GLU A 31 -34.88 5.39 76.53
N PRO A 32 -33.99 4.37 76.53
CA PRO A 32 -33.37 3.89 77.75
C PRO A 32 -32.54 5.01 78.39
N SER A 33 -32.68 5.17 79.71
CA SER A 33 -31.92 6.17 80.49
C SER A 33 -30.40 6.03 80.24
N ALA A 34 -29.62 7.10 80.43
CA ALA A 34 -28.18 7.07 80.12
C ALA A 34 -27.40 5.95 80.83
N GLN A 35 -27.85 5.55 82.04
CA GLN A 35 -27.32 4.39 82.77
C GLN A 35 -27.68 3.07 82.08
N SER A 36 -28.90 2.94 81.55
CA SER A 36 -29.34 1.80 80.75
C SER A 36 -28.62 1.71 79.39
N ARG A 37 -28.37 2.84 78.70
CA ARG A 37 -27.54 2.87 77.48
C ARG A 37 -26.09 2.46 77.76
N ALA A 38 -25.51 2.92 78.87
CA ALA A 38 -24.17 2.54 79.28
C ALA A 38 -24.07 1.04 79.61
N GLU A 39 -25.09 0.46 80.26
CA GLU A 39 -25.16 -0.97 80.54
C GLU A 39 -25.37 -1.81 79.28
N LEU A 40 -26.25 -1.39 78.37
CA LEU A 40 -26.42 -2.01 77.06
C LEU A 40 -25.12 -1.98 76.25
N TRP A 41 -24.38 -0.87 76.31
CA TRP A 41 -23.05 -0.77 75.67
C TRP A 41 -22.01 -1.69 76.31
N ARG A 42 -22.01 -1.84 77.64
CA ARG A 42 -21.13 -2.80 78.33
C ARG A 42 -21.49 -4.24 77.99
N ARG A 43 -22.79 -4.57 77.89
CA ARG A 43 -23.26 -5.92 77.51
C ARG A 43 -22.90 -6.24 76.07
N THR A 44 -23.09 -5.31 75.14
CA THR A 44 -22.70 -5.49 73.73
C THR A 44 -21.18 -5.59 73.57
N LYS A 45 -20.39 -4.82 74.33
CA LYS A 45 -18.93 -4.97 74.37
C LYS A 45 -18.48 -6.34 74.88
N ARG A 46 -19.12 -6.86 75.94
CA ARG A 46 -18.81 -8.20 76.47
C ARG A 46 -19.23 -9.31 75.50
N ALA A 47 -20.41 -9.19 74.89
CA ALA A 47 -20.88 -10.15 73.89
C ALA A 47 -19.92 -10.20 72.69
N ARG A 48 -19.53 -9.04 72.17
CA ARG A 48 -18.55 -8.94 71.09
C ARG A 48 -17.18 -9.48 71.50
N ALA A 49 -16.72 -9.19 72.72
CA ALA A 49 -15.45 -9.74 73.23
C ALA A 49 -15.50 -11.27 73.36
N ALA A 50 -16.63 -11.85 73.75
CA ALA A 50 -16.82 -13.29 73.82
C ALA A 50 -16.89 -13.94 72.42
N GLU A 51 -17.60 -13.33 71.48
CA GLU A 51 -17.63 -13.75 70.07
C GLU A 51 -16.23 -13.70 69.45
N TRP A 52 -15.46 -12.65 69.74
CA TRP A 52 -14.08 -12.50 69.28
C TRP A 52 -13.14 -13.54 69.93
N ALA A 53 -13.30 -13.83 71.22
CA ALA A 53 -12.52 -14.87 71.88
C ALA A 53 -12.83 -16.26 71.31
N ALA A 54 -14.10 -16.56 71.05
CA ALA A 54 -14.52 -17.81 70.41
C ALA A 54 -14.01 -17.92 68.96
N PHE A 55 -14.06 -16.83 68.20
CA PHE A 55 -13.53 -16.78 66.83
C PHE A 55 -12.01 -16.99 66.81
N ASN A 56 -11.25 -16.30 67.68
CA ASN A 56 -9.80 -16.45 67.75
C ASN A 56 -9.37 -17.83 68.25
N ALA A 57 -10.15 -18.47 69.12
CA ALA A 57 -9.92 -19.85 69.53
C ALA A 57 -10.15 -20.86 68.39
N SER A 58 -10.92 -20.49 67.36
CA SER A 58 -11.11 -21.30 66.15
C SER A 58 -10.02 -21.10 65.09
N ARG A 59 -9.02 -20.24 65.35
CA ARG A 59 -7.91 -20.02 64.43
C ARG A 59 -7.09 -21.33 64.32
N PRO A 60 -6.88 -21.87 63.11
CA PRO A 60 -5.99 -23.01 62.91
C PRO A 60 -4.57 -22.70 63.37
N ASP A 61 -3.83 -23.73 63.75
CA ASP A 61 -2.43 -23.62 64.18
C ASP A 61 -1.56 -22.94 63.09
N GLU A 62 -0.54 -22.19 63.49
CA GLU A 62 0.33 -21.47 62.55
C GLU A 62 1.15 -22.42 61.66
N SER A 63 1.27 -23.69 62.04
CA SER A 63 1.90 -24.75 61.26
C SER A 63 0.92 -25.56 60.40
N PHE A 64 -0.37 -25.22 60.39
CA PHE A 64 -1.36 -25.95 59.59
C PHE A 64 -1.34 -25.45 58.13
N GLU A 65 -0.74 -26.26 57.26
CA GLU A 65 -0.79 -26.05 55.81
C GLU A 65 -1.98 -26.81 55.22
N ALA A 66 -2.75 -26.14 54.35
CA ALA A 66 -3.87 -26.79 53.70
C ALA A 66 -3.37 -27.87 52.71
N PRO A 67 -3.96 -29.07 52.70
CA PRO A 67 -3.51 -30.15 51.82
C PRO A 67 -3.62 -29.80 50.32
N ALA A 68 -4.54 -28.91 49.95
CA ALA A 68 -4.69 -28.41 48.59
C ALA A 68 -3.47 -27.57 48.16
N ASP A 69 -2.95 -26.73 49.07
CA ASP A 69 -1.79 -25.88 48.79
C ASP A 69 -0.53 -26.73 48.65
N LEU A 70 -0.38 -27.76 49.49
CA LEU A 70 0.68 -28.75 49.37
C LEU A 70 0.63 -29.51 48.04
N SER A 71 -0.56 -29.92 47.59
CA SER A 71 -0.71 -30.57 46.29
C SER A 71 -0.38 -29.62 45.13
N ALA A 72 -0.80 -28.35 45.21
CA ALA A 72 -0.50 -27.36 44.19
C ALA A 72 1.00 -27.04 44.13
N LEU A 73 1.67 -26.95 45.29
CA LEU A 73 3.12 -26.79 45.37
C LEU A 73 3.85 -28.01 44.78
N ALA A 74 3.39 -29.23 45.05
CA ALA A 74 3.96 -30.44 44.49
C ALA A 74 3.79 -30.53 42.97
N GLU A 75 2.60 -30.21 42.45
CA GLU A 75 2.32 -30.16 41.01
C GLU A 75 3.15 -29.07 40.31
N ALA A 76 3.27 -27.89 40.92
CA ALA A 76 4.10 -26.81 40.41
C ALA A 76 5.58 -27.23 40.39
N ALA A 77 6.11 -27.78 41.49
CA ALA A 77 7.49 -28.25 41.56
C ALA A 77 7.80 -29.35 40.54
N ALA A 78 6.84 -30.22 40.24
CA ALA A 78 6.99 -31.25 39.21
C ALA A 78 6.97 -30.71 37.77
N THR A 79 6.27 -29.58 37.54
CA THR A 79 6.01 -29.06 36.19
C THR A 79 6.89 -27.86 35.81
N ILE A 80 7.47 -27.16 36.79
CA ILE A 80 8.23 -25.91 36.59
C ILE A 80 9.45 -26.07 35.66
N ASP A 81 9.96 -27.28 35.51
CA ASP A 81 11.15 -27.57 34.69
C ASP A 81 10.84 -28.22 33.33
N ASP A 82 9.58 -28.56 33.00
CA ASP A 82 9.18 -29.11 31.67
C ASP A 82 8.69 -28.02 30.69
N TYR A 83 9.28 -26.83 30.76
CA TYR A 83 9.09 -25.85 29.70
C TYR A 83 9.99 -26.23 28.53
N LYS A 84 9.43 -26.90 27.52
CA LYS A 84 10.08 -27.07 26.21
C LYS A 84 10.14 -25.71 25.51
N LEU A 85 11.11 -24.89 25.90
CA LEU A 85 11.35 -23.57 25.34
C LEU A 85 11.73 -23.72 23.87
N LYS A 86 11.18 -22.87 22.99
CA LYS A 86 11.45 -22.90 21.54
C LYS A 86 12.95 -22.84 21.18
N ASN A 87 13.75 -22.29 22.08
CA ASN A 87 15.20 -22.09 21.93
C ASN A 87 16.02 -23.21 22.60
N GLY A 88 15.39 -24.09 23.38
CA GLY A 88 16.06 -25.18 24.07
C GLY A 88 16.37 -26.35 23.12
N ALA A 89 17.52 -27.00 23.32
CA ALA A 89 17.98 -28.09 22.45
C ALA A 89 17.01 -29.31 22.39
N GLY A 90 16.14 -29.46 23.40
CA GLY A 90 15.12 -30.52 23.46
C GLY A 90 13.76 -30.15 22.84
N TYR A 91 13.59 -28.92 22.35
CA TYR A 91 12.33 -28.52 21.73
C TYR A 91 12.23 -29.05 20.30
N VAL A 92 11.24 -29.91 20.10
CA VAL A 92 10.89 -30.42 18.78
C VAL A 92 9.54 -29.82 18.38
N PRO A 93 9.47 -29.02 17.29
CA PRO A 93 8.22 -28.42 16.86
C PRO A 93 7.14 -29.48 16.60
N PRO A 94 5.88 -29.23 17.01
CA PRO A 94 4.75 -30.09 16.65
C PRO A 94 4.66 -30.29 15.13
N GLU A 95 4.19 -31.45 14.68
CA GLU A 95 4.19 -31.84 13.25
C GLU A 95 3.52 -30.81 12.31
N GLY A 96 2.45 -30.16 12.76
CA GLY A 96 1.80 -29.08 12.02
C GLY A 96 2.65 -27.82 11.84
N GLN A 97 3.59 -27.56 12.76
CA GLN A 97 4.48 -26.38 12.76
C GLN A 97 5.87 -26.70 12.19
N ARG A 98 6.18 -27.97 11.94
CA ARG A 98 7.44 -28.37 11.29
C ARG A 98 7.53 -27.78 9.89
N LEU A 99 8.59 -27.03 9.64
CA LEU A 99 8.93 -26.51 8.32
C LEU A 99 9.63 -27.61 7.52
N THR A 100 8.86 -28.34 6.72
CA THR A 100 9.44 -29.29 5.76
C THR A 100 9.91 -28.55 4.51
N PRO A 101 10.93 -29.05 3.79
CA PRO A 101 11.37 -28.48 2.52
C PRO A 101 10.22 -28.33 1.50
N ALA A 102 9.29 -29.30 1.49
CA ALA A 102 8.09 -29.24 0.66
C ALA A 102 7.19 -28.05 1.03
N ARG A 103 6.93 -27.83 2.32
CA ARG A 103 6.13 -26.67 2.80
C ARG A 103 6.81 -25.35 2.45
N LYS A 104 8.15 -25.25 2.57
CA LYS A 104 8.90 -24.06 2.17
C LYS A 104 8.84 -23.82 0.67
N ARG A 105 8.95 -24.87 -0.15
CA ARG A 105 8.78 -24.74 -1.61
C ARG A 105 7.38 -24.25 -1.99
N SER A 106 6.33 -24.77 -1.35
CA SER A 106 4.97 -24.26 -1.57
C SER A 106 4.82 -22.79 -1.18
N GLN A 107 5.44 -22.36 -0.07
CA GLN A 107 5.48 -20.94 0.32
C GLN A 107 6.22 -20.09 -0.71
N MET A 108 7.35 -20.56 -1.24
CA MET A 108 8.10 -19.86 -2.29
C MET A 108 7.27 -19.69 -3.57
N LEU A 109 6.56 -20.74 -3.99
CA LEU A 109 5.68 -20.66 -5.17
C LEU A 109 4.52 -19.69 -4.97
N LEU A 110 3.96 -19.63 -3.76
CA LEU A 110 2.91 -18.66 -3.44
C LEU A 110 3.46 -17.22 -3.54
N LEU A 111 4.65 -16.97 -2.98
CA LEU A 111 5.30 -15.67 -3.06
C LEU A 111 5.61 -15.27 -4.51
N GLU A 112 6.11 -16.20 -5.33
CA GLU A 112 6.38 -15.96 -6.75
C GLU A 112 5.10 -15.58 -7.51
N ARG A 113 4.00 -16.30 -7.24
CA ARG A 113 2.68 -15.97 -7.78
C ARG A 113 2.24 -14.58 -7.34
N ASP A 114 2.37 -14.25 -6.07
CA ASP A 114 1.93 -12.97 -5.51
C ASP A 114 2.75 -11.81 -6.11
N MET A 115 4.07 -12.01 -6.27
CA MET A 115 4.94 -11.05 -6.96
C MET A 115 4.53 -10.84 -8.42
N ALA A 116 4.28 -11.93 -9.16
CA ALA A 116 3.83 -11.83 -10.54
C ALA A 116 2.46 -11.14 -10.65
N SER A 117 1.54 -11.42 -9.72
CA SER A 117 0.24 -10.75 -9.63
C SER A 117 0.38 -9.26 -9.30
N ALA A 118 1.29 -8.90 -8.39
CA ALA A 118 1.55 -7.51 -8.05
C ALA A 118 2.12 -6.75 -9.26
N GLN A 119 3.10 -7.33 -9.96
CA GLN A 119 3.70 -6.76 -11.17
C GLN A 119 2.66 -6.58 -12.28
N SER A 120 1.83 -7.59 -12.55
CA SER A 120 0.81 -7.50 -13.59
C SER A 120 -0.27 -6.47 -13.25
N SER A 121 -0.72 -6.41 -12.00
CA SER A 121 -1.70 -5.42 -11.54
C SER A 121 -1.15 -3.99 -11.61
N PHE A 122 0.12 -3.80 -11.27
CA PHE A 122 0.80 -2.51 -11.39
C PHE A 122 0.90 -2.08 -12.86
N ASN A 123 1.39 -2.97 -13.73
CA ASN A 123 1.52 -2.70 -15.15
C ASN A 123 0.15 -2.38 -15.79
N ALA A 124 -0.89 -3.15 -15.45
CA ALA A 124 -2.25 -2.89 -15.91
C ALA A 124 -2.72 -1.49 -15.49
N ARG A 125 -2.50 -1.09 -14.23
CA ARG A 125 -2.91 0.23 -13.74
C ARG A 125 -2.14 1.37 -14.41
N VAL A 126 -0.85 1.19 -14.70
CA VAL A 126 -0.04 2.17 -15.43
C VAL A 126 -0.56 2.33 -16.86
N LEU A 127 -0.90 1.23 -17.54
CA LEU A 127 -1.46 1.29 -18.89
C LEU A 127 -2.85 1.93 -18.92
N GLU A 128 -3.71 1.63 -17.94
CA GLU A 128 -5.00 2.31 -17.76
C GLU A 128 -4.81 3.82 -17.63
N LEU A 129 -3.89 4.26 -16.77
CA LEU A 129 -3.61 5.68 -16.55
C LEU A 129 -3.10 6.37 -17.83
N ARG A 130 -2.28 5.69 -18.63
CA ARG A 130 -1.84 6.21 -19.94
C ARG A 130 -3.02 6.36 -20.90
N CYS A 131 -3.92 5.38 -20.96
CA CYS A 131 -5.13 5.46 -21.79
C CYS A 131 -6.05 6.61 -21.34
N GLU A 132 -6.25 6.77 -20.03
CA GLU A 132 -7.00 7.89 -19.46
C GLU A 132 -6.37 9.24 -19.81
N LYS A 133 -5.04 9.36 -19.67
CA LYS A 133 -4.30 10.57 -20.05
C LYS A 133 -4.43 10.87 -21.55
N ARG A 134 -4.30 9.87 -22.43
CA ARG A 134 -4.54 10.04 -23.88
C ARG A 134 -5.94 10.57 -24.17
N CYS A 135 -6.96 9.99 -23.54
CA CYS A 135 -8.34 10.44 -23.71
C CYS A 135 -8.55 11.87 -23.17
N LEU A 136 -7.91 12.22 -22.04
CA LEU A 136 -7.93 13.57 -21.49
C LEU A 136 -7.26 14.57 -22.44
N LEU A 137 -6.05 14.27 -22.94
CA LEU A 137 -5.34 15.11 -23.90
C LEU A 137 -6.13 15.34 -25.18
N ALA A 138 -6.79 14.30 -25.72
CA ALA A 138 -7.65 14.44 -26.90
C ALA A 138 -8.81 15.42 -26.64
N ARG A 139 -9.48 15.32 -25.48
CA ARG A 139 -10.56 16.23 -25.07
C ARG A 139 -10.05 17.67 -24.88
N LEU A 140 -8.93 17.83 -24.19
CA LEU A 140 -8.31 19.15 -23.96
C LEU A 140 -7.83 19.79 -25.26
N ASN A 141 -7.27 19.01 -26.18
CA ASN A 141 -6.87 19.53 -27.50
C ASN A 141 -8.08 19.93 -28.36
N ALA A 142 -9.19 19.21 -28.29
CA ALA A 142 -10.44 19.63 -28.96
C ALA A 142 -10.96 20.96 -28.38
N ALA A 143 -10.96 21.10 -27.04
CA ALA A 143 -11.31 22.35 -26.37
C ALA A 143 -10.34 23.48 -26.73
N ARG A 144 -9.04 23.19 -26.80
CA ARG A 144 -7.99 24.13 -27.25
C ARG A 144 -8.21 24.62 -28.67
N GLN A 145 -8.53 23.73 -29.61
CA GLN A 145 -8.84 24.11 -30.99
C GLN A 145 -10.07 25.03 -31.06
N ARG A 146 -11.11 24.73 -30.27
CA ARG A 146 -12.29 25.59 -30.17
C ARG A 146 -11.95 26.95 -29.55
N LEU A 147 -11.14 26.97 -28.49
CA LEU A 147 -10.64 28.20 -27.87
C LEU A 147 -9.80 29.03 -28.83
N ALA A 148 -8.92 28.42 -29.63
CA ALA A 148 -8.13 29.11 -30.64
C ALA A 148 -9.03 29.77 -31.69
N ALA A 149 -10.08 29.08 -32.16
CA ALA A 149 -11.06 29.66 -33.08
C ALA A 149 -11.80 30.86 -32.45
N ILE A 150 -12.21 30.77 -31.18
CA ILE A 150 -12.86 31.87 -30.47
C ILE A 150 -11.89 33.04 -30.24
N ASN A 151 -10.66 32.77 -29.85
CA ASN A 151 -9.62 33.78 -29.63
C ASN A 151 -9.33 34.54 -30.93
N ASN A 152 -9.25 33.85 -32.07
CA ASN A 152 -9.12 34.47 -33.39
C ASN A 152 -10.31 35.41 -33.71
N LEU A 153 -11.55 34.98 -33.41
CA LEU A 153 -12.75 35.81 -33.62
C LEU A 153 -12.82 37.02 -32.68
N LEU A 154 -12.24 36.92 -31.48
CA LEU A 154 -12.20 37.99 -30.49
C LEU A 154 -10.96 38.90 -30.62
N GLY A 155 -10.01 38.57 -31.50
CA GLY A 155 -8.74 39.28 -31.62
C GLY A 155 -7.80 39.09 -30.43
N ILE A 156 -8.01 38.04 -29.63
CA ILE A 156 -7.17 37.70 -28.47
C ILE A 156 -5.97 36.89 -28.97
N THR A 157 -4.76 37.44 -28.82
CA THR A 157 -3.52 36.73 -29.19
C THR A 157 -2.96 36.00 -27.97
N GLU A 158 -3.54 34.85 -27.63
CA GLU A 158 -3.01 33.95 -26.60
C GLU A 158 -2.34 32.73 -27.23
N LEU A 159 -1.11 32.43 -26.82
CA LEU A 159 -0.40 31.24 -27.27
C LEU A 159 -0.91 30.02 -26.48
N LEU A 160 -1.66 29.16 -27.16
CA LEU A 160 -2.18 27.92 -26.57
C LEU A 160 -1.27 26.74 -26.96
N PRO A 161 -0.39 26.26 -26.05
CA PRO A 161 0.54 25.18 -26.36
C PRO A 161 -0.23 23.89 -26.68
N GLU A 162 0.31 23.10 -27.60
CA GLU A 162 -0.24 21.79 -27.91
C GLU A 162 0.08 20.79 -26.81
N LEU A 163 -0.94 20.08 -26.35
CA LEU A 163 -0.80 19.11 -25.28
C LEU A 163 -0.52 17.74 -25.90
N ARG A 164 0.66 17.17 -25.66
CA ARG A 164 1.09 15.88 -26.20
C ARG A 164 1.57 14.95 -25.09
N MET A 165 1.59 13.65 -25.38
CA MET A 165 2.30 12.68 -24.54
C MET A 165 3.81 12.87 -24.73
N GLU A 166 4.58 12.68 -23.66
CA GLU A 166 6.03 12.71 -23.77
C GLU A 166 6.55 11.37 -24.31
N PRO A 167 7.62 11.35 -25.15
CA PRO A 167 8.14 10.12 -25.74
C PRO A 167 8.55 9.05 -24.71
N ASP A 168 8.99 9.49 -23.52
CA ASP A 168 9.39 8.60 -22.42
C ASP A 168 8.19 7.88 -21.78
N GLU A 169 6.98 8.42 -21.93
CA GLU A 169 5.75 7.82 -21.39
C GLU A 169 5.22 6.69 -22.27
N GLU A 170 5.55 6.72 -23.56
CA GLU A 170 5.08 5.77 -24.57
C GLU A 170 6.25 5.16 -25.37
N PRO A 171 7.13 4.37 -24.72
CA PRO A 171 8.26 3.73 -25.40
C PRO A 171 7.82 2.77 -26.51
N GLU A 172 6.60 2.25 -26.45
CA GLU A 172 6.03 1.39 -27.48
C GLU A 172 5.87 2.10 -28.84
N GLN A 173 5.64 3.42 -28.85
CA GLN A 173 5.55 4.18 -30.11
C GLN A 173 6.88 4.22 -30.84
N GLN A 174 8.00 4.28 -30.11
CA GLN A 174 9.34 4.21 -30.71
C GLN A 174 9.60 2.87 -31.42
N LEU A 175 8.91 1.79 -31.01
CA LEU A 175 8.98 0.49 -31.67
C LEU A 175 8.09 0.42 -32.93
N LEU A 176 7.06 1.26 -33.02
CA LEU A 176 6.15 1.34 -34.16
C LEU A 176 6.67 2.28 -35.24
N ASP A 177 7.39 3.34 -34.85
CA ASP A 177 7.95 4.36 -35.75
C ASP A 177 9.29 3.96 -36.39
N VAL A 178 9.54 2.65 -36.56
CA VAL A 178 10.75 2.17 -37.24
C VAL A 178 10.60 2.39 -38.74
N SER A 179 11.43 3.26 -39.30
CA SER A 179 11.39 3.54 -40.73
C SER A 179 11.95 2.38 -41.57
N GLU A 180 11.45 2.23 -42.80
CA GLU A 180 11.96 1.22 -43.74
C GLU A 180 13.48 1.36 -43.98
N GLY A 181 14.02 2.58 -43.89
CA GLY A 181 15.46 2.85 -43.94
C GLY A 181 16.22 2.24 -42.77
N GLN A 182 15.72 2.37 -41.54
CA GLN A 182 16.33 1.77 -40.34
C GLN A 182 16.30 0.23 -40.38
N LEU A 183 15.27 -0.34 -41.00
CA LEU A 183 15.19 -1.78 -41.25
C LEU A 183 16.24 -2.23 -42.27
N ALA A 184 16.42 -1.48 -43.37
CA ALA A 184 17.43 -1.78 -44.38
C ALA A 184 18.86 -1.70 -43.80
N GLU A 185 19.16 -0.68 -43.00
CA GLU A 185 20.44 -0.54 -42.31
C GLU A 185 20.72 -1.69 -41.34
N ASN A 186 19.74 -2.07 -40.50
CA ASN A 186 19.89 -3.21 -39.60
C ASN A 186 20.02 -4.54 -40.35
N GLN A 187 19.30 -4.72 -41.47
CA GLN A 187 19.44 -5.90 -42.31
C GLN A 187 20.82 -5.96 -42.98
N ALA A 188 21.34 -4.83 -43.46
CA ALA A 188 22.69 -4.74 -44.00
C ALA A 188 23.75 -5.01 -42.93
N ALA A 189 23.59 -4.47 -41.72
CA ALA A 189 24.46 -4.74 -40.58
C ALA A 189 24.42 -6.22 -40.16
N LYS A 190 23.24 -6.86 -40.15
CA LYS A 190 23.09 -8.30 -39.88
C LYS A 190 23.75 -9.16 -40.95
N LYS A 191 23.61 -8.81 -42.23
CA LYS A 191 24.30 -9.50 -43.33
C LYS A 191 25.82 -9.36 -43.21
N ALA A 192 26.32 -8.14 -43.02
CA ALA A 192 27.76 -7.90 -42.82
C ALA A 192 28.32 -8.60 -41.57
N ALA A 193 27.55 -8.71 -40.49
CA ALA A 193 27.95 -9.47 -39.30
C ALA A 193 27.94 -10.99 -39.55
N ALA A 194 26.99 -11.50 -40.34
CA ALA A 194 26.93 -12.90 -40.74
C ALA A 194 28.08 -13.25 -41.72
N ASP A 195 28.42 -12.36 -42.65
CA ASP A 195 29.54 -12.54 -43.58
C ASP A 195 30.87 -12.52 -42.82
N LYS A 196 31.05 -11.62 -41.85
CA LYS A 196 32.21 -11.64 -40.94
C LYS A 196 32.26 -12.91 -40.08
N ALA A 197 31.11 -13.40 -39.60
CA ALA A 197 31.04 -14.65 -38.86
C ALA A 197 31.37 -15.86 -39.76
N ALA A 198 30.94 -15.83 -41.03
CA ALA A 198 31.25 -16.84 -42.03
C ALA A 198 32.71 -16.80 -42.47
N GLU A 199 33.33 -15.63 -42.59
CA GLU A 199 34.78 -15.48 -42.83
C GLU A 199 35.59 -16.00 -41.65
N THR A 200 35.18 -15.72 -40.40
CA THR A 200 35.80 -16.34 -39.22
C THR A 200 35.58 -17.85 -39.14
N ALA A 201 34.49 -18.38 -39.70
CA ALA A 201 34.24 -19.81 -39.82
C ALA A 201 34.98 -20.45 -41.02
N ALA A 202 35.26 -19.70 -42.09
CA ALA A 202 35.95 -20.17 -43.29
C ALA A 202 37.49 -20.06 -43.18
N GLY A 203 38.01 -19.20 -42.30
CA GLY A 203 39.44 -19.13 -41.95
C GLY A 203 39.90 -20.17 -40.92
N GLY A 204 38.99 -20.97 -40.37
CA GLY A 204 39.26 -22.01 -39.37
C GLY A 204 39.22 -23.42 -39.95
N LEU A 205 40.26 -23.83 -40.65
CA LEU A 205 40.46 -25.23 -41.03
C LEU A 205 40.80 -26.07 -39.78
N GLY A 206 39.78 -26.68 -39.17
CA GLY A 206 39.89 -27.91 -38.37
C GLY A 206 39.79 -27.75 -36.84
N GLY A 207 38.62 -28.10 -36.27
CA GLY A 207 38.47 -28.15 -34.82
C GLY A 207 37.08 -28.51 -34.26
N PHE A 208 36.55 -29.68 -34.63
CA PHE A 208 35.56 -30.48 -33.88
C PHE A 208 34.14 -29.92 -33.61
N ALA A 209 33.19 -30.42 -34.40
CA ALA A 209 31.85 -30.74 -33.93
C ALA A 209 31.86 -32.13 -33.26
N GLY A 210 31.31 -32.26 -32.04
CA GLY A 210 30.90 -33.57 -31.50
C GLY A 210 31.13 -33.81 -30.00
N ALA A 211 30.15 -33.42 -29.18
CA ALA A 211 29.71 -33.99 -27.90
C ALA A 211 30.61 -35.02 -27.15
N LYS A 212 31.02 -34.70 -25.91
CA LYS A 212 30.55 -35.34 -24.66
C LYS A 212 31.15 -34.72 -23.39
N ALA A 213 30.24 -34.41 -22.45
CA ALA A 213 30.32 -34.58 -21.00
C ALA A 213 31.68 -34.50 -20.26
N GLY A 214 31.74 -33.61 -19.25
CA GLY A 214 32.52 -33.89 -18.04
C GLY A 214 33.07 -32.67 -17.30
N SER A 215 32.34 -32.25 -16.26
CA SER A 215 32.88 -32.00 -14.90
C SER A 215 33.90 -30.86 -14.66
N ALA A 216 33.39 -29.87 -13.92
CA ALA A 216 34.00 -29.24 -12.74
C ALA A 216 35.21 -28.30 -12.88
N GLY A 217 34.97 -27.04 -12.49
CA GLY A 217 35.59 -26.51 -11.27
C GLY A 217 36.69 -25.46 -11.43
N GLN A 218 36.43 -24.29 -10.81
CA GLN A 218 37.42 -23.32 -10.26
C GLN A 218 38.17 -22.44 -11.29
N GLN A 219 38.46 -21.15 -11.11
CA GLN A 219 38.26 -20.16 -10.03
C GLN A 219 38.64 -18.75 -10.58
N ALA A 220 38.12 -17.71 -9.92
CA ALA A 220 38.76 -16.42 -9.56
C ALA A 220 39.44 -15.53 -10.65
N ILE A 221 38.91 -14.31 -10.88
CA ILE A 221 39.29 -13.01 -10.26
C ILE A 221 40.65 -12.43 -10.73
N SER A 222 40.58 -11.27 -11.40
CA SER A 222 41.37 -10.03 -11.18
C SER A 222 41.17 -9.16 -12.43
N ASP A 223 40.49 -8.00 -12.39
CA ASP A 223 40.83 -6.74 -11.74
C ASP A 223 42.15 -6.13 -12.22
N THR A 224 42.04 -5.13 -13.10
CA THR A 224 42.84 -3.88 -13.23
C THR A 224 42.21 -3.11 -14.40
N GLY A 225 41.80 -1.84 -14.35
CA GLY A 225 42.23 -0.73 -13.52
C GLY A 225 43.07 0.24 -14.35
N LYS A 226 42.44 1.25 -14.98
CA LYS A 226 42.93 2.63 -15.25
C LYS A 226 42.06 3.29 -16.35
N LYS A 227 41.26 4.32 -16.06
CA LYS A 227 41.60 5.76 -15.82
C LYS A 227 42.34 6.45 -16.97
N ALA A 228 41.64 7.42 -17.59
CA ALA A 228 42.03 8.82 -17.89
C ALA A 228 41.33 9.24 -19.21
N ALA A 229 40.40 10.20 -19.23
CA ALA A 229 40.52 11.64 -18.96
C ALA A 229 41.10 12.45 -20.14
N GLY A 230 40.39 13.54 -20.48
CA GLY A 230 40.79 14.62 -21.41
C GLY A 230 40.36 14.33 -22.85
N GLY A 231 39.46 15.07 -23.50
CA GLY A 231 39.15 16.49 -23.38
C GLY A 231 40.20 17.30 -24.15
N ILE A 232 39.83 17.83 -25.33
CA ILE A 232 39.93 19.25 -25.73
C ILE A 232 39.47 19.42 -27.20
N ALA A 233 38.80 20.55 -27.40
CA ALA A 233 38.26 21.17 -28.60
C ALA A 233 39.21 21.29 -29.81
N ALA A 234 38.65 21.45 -31.02
CA ALA A 234 38.55 22.76 -31.69
C ALA A 234 38.15 22.66 -33.19
N ALA A 235 37.08 23.40 -33.53
CA ALA A 235 36.87 24.25 -34.70
C ALA A 235 37.46 23.93 -36.10
N SER A 236 36.58 23.95 -37.12
CA SER A 236 36.61 24.91 -38.26
C SER A 236 35.37 24.69 -39.17
N LYS A 237 34.48 25.69 -39.29
CA LYS A 237 34.29 26.63 -40.43
C LYS A 237 34.13 25.93 -41.80
N GLN A 238 32.94 25.82 -42.40
CA GLN A 238 32.06 26.85 -43.00
C GLN A 238 32.47 27.27 -44.43
N ALA A 239 31.57 27.00 -45.38
CA ALA A 239 31.23 27.71 -46.65
C ALA A 239 30.89 26.66 -47.73
N GLY A 240 29.83 26.72 -48.52
CA GLY A 240 28.74 27.68 -48.66
C GLY A 240 28.04 27.44 -50.01
N ALA A 241 26.72 27.70 -50.04
CA ALA A 241 25.86 28.02 -51.19
C ALA A 241 25.55 26.87 -52.20
N THR A 242 24.34 26.69 -52.76
CA THR A 242 23.31 27.67 -53.20
C THR A 242 21.88 27.10 -53.25
N SER A 243 20.93 27.96 -52.83
CA SER A 243 19.56 28.25 -53.36
C SER A 243 18.59 27.16 -53.86
N ALA A 244 17.44 27.08 -53.18
CA ALA A 244 16.08 27.12 -53.76
C ALA A 244 15.12 27.44 -52.60
N ALA A 245 14.79 28.72 -52.36
CA ALA A 245 13.52 29.30 -52.78
C ALA A 245 12.31 28.45 -52.35
N ASP A 246 11.91 28.54 -51.09
CA ASP A 246 10.54 28.25 -50.70
C ASP A 246 10.02 29.36 -49.77
N ALA A 247 9.19 30.20 -50.35
CA ALA A 247 8.60 31.37 -49.74
C ALA A 247 7.32 30.93 -49.03
N VAL A 248 7.40 30.67 -47.73
CA VAL A 248 6.18 30.50 -46.92
C VAL A 248 5.62 31.88 -46.62
N GLN A 249 4.62 32.23 -47.44
CA GLN A 249 3.75 33.38 -47.30
C GLN A 249 3.27 33.53 -45.86
N HIS A 250 3.68 34.62 -45.21
CA HIS A 250 2.87 35.25 -44.19
C HIS A 250 1.61 35.79 -44.89
N GLY A 251 0.59 34.95 -44.94
CA GLY A 251 -0.76 35.36 -45.30
C GLY A 251 -1.29 36.30 -44.23
N ALA A 252 -1.01 37.59 -44.40
CA ALA A 252 -1.83 38.66 -43.88
C ALA A 252 -3.24 38.47 -44.45
N SER A 253 -4.11 37.80 -43.70
CA SER A 253 -5.54 37.92 -43.92
C SER A 253 -5.99 39.23 -43.28
N ASP A 254 -5.85 40.31 -44.05
CA ASP A 254 -6.71 41.48 -43.92
C ASP A 254 -8.16 41.05 -44.18
N ALA A 255 -8.79 40.51 -43.14
CA ALA A 255 -10.22 40.43 -43.03
C ALA A 255 -10.59 41.28 -41.82
N ALA A 256 -10.82 42.57 -42.08
CA ALA A 256 -11.48 43.44 -41.11
C ALA A 256 -12.68 42.67 -40.53
N PRO A 257 -12.83 42.58 -39.19
CA PRO A 257 -13.91 41.82 -38.60
C PRO A 257 -15.22 42.43 -39.12
N SER A 258 -15.97 41.66 -39.91
CA SER A 258 -17.39 41.91 -40.10
C SER A 258 -17.97 42.12 -38.70
N MET A 259 -18.39 43.33 -38.37
CA MET A 259 -18.74 43.76 -37.02
C MET A 259 -19.71 42.74 -36.39
N LEU A 260 -19.16 41.79 -35.63
CA LEU A 260 -19.94 40.79 -34.93
C LEU A 260 -20.85 41.58 -33.99
N SER A 261 -22.14 41.28 -34.01
CA SER A 261 -23.08 41.94 -33.13
C SER A 261 -22.61 41.79 -31.69
N HIS A 262 -22.81 42.83 -30.87
CA HIS A 262 -22.41 42.81 -29.47
C HIS A 262 -22.98 41.61 -28.69
N ALA A 263 -24.16 41.10 -29.10
CA ALA A 263 -24.71 39.86 -28.57
C ALA A 263 -23.87 38.61 -28.93
N GLN A 264 -23.33 38.53 -30.16
CA GLN A 264 -22.42 37.45 -30.57
C GLN A 264 -21.10 37.51 -29.81
N LEU A 265 -20.52 38.70 -29.62
CA LEU A 265 -19.30 38.88 -28.82
C LEU A 265 -19.50 38.41 -27.38
N ARG A 266 -20.63 38.76 -26.75
CA ARG A 266 -20.97 38.27 -25.39
C ARG A 266 -21.09 36.76 -25.34
N LYS A 267 -21.73 36.13 -26.34
CA LYS A 267 -21.83 34.67 -26.43
C LYS A 267 -20.46 34.01 -26.52
N LEU A 268 -19.57 34.53 -27.36
CA LEU A 268 -18.20 34.02 -27.51
C LEU A 268 -17.40 34.13 -26.20
N HIS A 269 -17.55 35.23 -25.45
CA HIS A 269 -16.90 35.38 -24.15
C HIS A 269 -17.41 34.39 -23.10
N VAL A 270 -18.71 34.12 -23.07
CA VAL A 270 -19.30 33.11 -22.16
C VAL A 270 -18.83 31.71 -22.53
N GLU A 271 -18.84 31.38 -23.83
CA GLU A 271 -18.34 30.09 -24.32
C GLU A 271 -16.87 29.89 -23.98
N ARG A 272 -16.02 30.91 -24.19
CA ARG A 272 -14.60 30.89 -23.80
C ARG A 272 -14.43 30.59 -22.31
N LYS A 273 -15.17 31.28 -21.43
CA LYS A 273 -15.11 31.03 -19.98
C LYS A 273 -15.52 29.60 -19.64
N HIS A 274 -16.61 29.12 -20.23
CA HIS A 274 -17.09 27.77 -19.98
C HIS A 274 -16.09 26.70 -20.43
N LEU A 275 -15.40 26.92 -21.56
CA LEU A 275 -14.34 26.03 -22.02
C LEU A 275 -13.14 26.03 -21.07
N LEU A 276 -12.71 27.18 -20.58
CA LEU A 276 -11.62 27.28 -19.61
C LEU A 276 -11.99 26.60 -18.29
N ASP A 277 -13.19 26.87 -17.75
CA ASP A 277 -13.70 26.23 -16.54
C ASP A 277 -13.88 24.72 -16.72
N GLY A 278 -14.29 24.29 -17.92
CA GLY A 278 -14.40 22.87 -18.27
C GLY A 278 -13.04 22.19 -18.31
N MET A 279 -12.01 22.85 -18.86
CA MET A 279 -10.64 22.32 -18.88
C MET A 279 -10.06 22.21 -17.47
N THR A 280 -10.26 23.21 -16.61
CA THR A 280 -9.79 23.15 -15.21
C THR A 280 -10.48 22.05 -14.43
N GLN A 281 -11.81 21.92 -14.55
CA GLN A 281 -12.56 20.82 -13.93
C GLN A 281 -12.10 19.44 -14.39
N GLN A 282 -11.77 19.28 -15.67
CA GLN A 282 -11.26 18.01 -16.21
C GLN A 282 -9.89 17.66 -15.64
N CYS A 283 -8.99 18.64 -15.51
CA CYS A 283 -7.68 18.44 -14.87
C CYS A 283 -7.84 18.11 -13.37
N ASP A 284 -8.66 18.88 -12.65
CA ASP A 284 -8.87 18.67 -11.22
C ASP A 284 -9.55 17.32 -10.94
N ALA A 285 -10.48 16.88 -11.79
CA ALA A 285 -11.11 15.56 -11.69
C ALA A 285 -10.12 14.41 -11.94
N PHE A 286 -9.16 14.61 -12.86
CA PHE A 286 -8.09 13.65 -13.10
C PHE A 286 -7.11 13.57 -11.92
N ASP A 287 -6.77 14.71 -11.30
CA ASP A 287 -5.82 14.80 -10.19
C ASP A 287 -6.42 14.39 -8.83
N ALA A 288 -7.74 14.54 -8.63
CA ALA A 288 -8.41 14.32 -7.35
C ALA A 288 -8.13 12.94 -6.68
N PRO A 289 -8.14 11.80 -7.39
CA PRO A 289 -7.83 10.50 -6.79
C PRO A 289 -6.39 10.38 -6.28
N TRP A 290 -5.46 11.17 -6.83
CA TRP A 290 -4.03 11.09 -6.53
C TRP A 290 -3.62 12.03 -5.40
N LEU A 291 -4.27 13.19 -5.30
CA LEU A 291 -4.00 14.17 -4.23
C LEU A 291 -4.44 13.70 -2.84
N LEU A 292 -5.50 12.90 -2.74
CA LEU A 292 -5.99 12.34 -1.47
C LEU A 292 -5.11 11.23 -0.89
N ARG A 293 -4.17 10.71 -1.68
CA ARG A 293 -3.35 9.55 -1.32
C ARG A 293 -1.86 9.87 -1.14
N ALA A 294 -1.47 11.12 -1.42
CA ALA A 294 -0.11 11.59 -1.18
C ALA A 294 0.11 11.83 0.32
N PRO A 295 1.21 11.34 0.92
CA PRO A 295 1.61 11.79 2.25
C PRO A 295 1.82 13.33 2.22
N PRO A 296 1.52 14.05 3.31
CA PRO A 296 1.51 15.52 3.33
C PRO A 296 2.88 16.20 3.09
N SER A 297 3.93 15.45 2.74
CA SER A 297 5.30 15.95 2.53
C SER A 297 5.66 16.27 1.07
N LEU A 298 4.77 16.05 0.09
CA LEU A 298 5.06 16.30 -1.33
C LEU A 298 4.02 17.20 -1.98
N SER A 299 3.71 18.34 -1.37
CA SER A 299 3.07 19.47 -2.06
C SER A 299 4.13 20.26 -2.82
N TRP A 300 4.51 19.80 -4.01
CA TRP A 300 5.27 20.63 -4.94
C TRP A 300 4.33 21.69 -5.53
N VAL A 301 4.49 22.91 -5.00
CA VAL A 301 4.41 24.22 -5.66
C VAL A 301 3.70 24.22 -7.02
N ARG A 302 2.41 24.56 -7.02
CA ARG A 302 1.79 25.27 -8.17
C ARG A 302 2.30 26.72 -8.11
N ALA A 303 3.21 27.07 -9.01
CA ALA A 303 3.55 28.46 -9.37
C ALA A 303 3.04 28.71 -10.79
#